data_AF-A0A1V5BGV0-F1
#
_entry.id   AF-A0A1V5BGV0-F1
#
_cell.length_a   1.000
_cell.length_b   1.000
_cell.length_c   1.000
_cell.angle_alpha   90.00
_cell.angle_beta   90.00
_cell.angle_gamma   90.00
#
_symmetry.space_group_name_H-M   'P 1'
#
loop_
_entity.id
_entity.type
_entity.pdbx_description
1 polymer ?
#
loop_
_entity_poly.entity_id
_entity_poly.type
_entity_poly.pdbx_seq_one_letter_code
_entity_poly.pdbx_strand_id
1 'polypeptide(L)'
;MEECELTVHIIYSIAVSSPISSPITPSEPLPPLPDIPRGSLVIVEGRAPIWRYGMALHKLHASPAAAIAFYDPLLGAVVVATHSQEWQVGQVVDVTLPVEK
;
A
#
# COMPACT_ATOMS: atom_id res chain seq x y z
N MET A 1 -15.42 -25.13 -11.24
CA MET A 1 -14.55 -24.06 -11.74
C MET A 1 -14.83 -22.88 -10.83
N GLU A 2 -14.03 -22.76 -9.78
CA GLU A 2 -14.06 -21.59 -8.90
C GLU A 2 -13.56 -20.42 -9.73
N GLU A 3 -14.46 -19.48 -10.02
CA GLU A 3 -14.06 -18.14 -10.44
C GLU A 3 -13.18 -17.59 -9.32
N CYS A 4 -11.87 -17.50 -9.54
CA CYS A 4 -10.97 -16.81 -8.64
C CYS A 4 -11.51 -15.39 -8.48
N GLU A 5 -12.18 -15.13 -7.37
CA GLU A 5 -12.64 -13.79 -7.00
C GLU A 5 -11.41 -12.90 -6.98
N LEU A 6 -11.24 -12.11 -8.04
CA LEU A 6 -10.11 -11.19 -8.17
C LEU A 6 -10.20 -10.27 -6.97
N THR A 7 -9.32 -10.48 -5.99
CA THR A 7 -9.23 -9.58 -4.85
C THR A 7 -8.93 -8.20 -5.43
N VAL A 8 -9.94 -7.32 -5.39
CA VAL A 8 -9.79 -5.94 -5.84
C VAL A 8 -8.81 -5.29 -4.86
N HIS A 9 -7.57 -5.17 -5.30
CA HIS A 9 -6.55 -4.46 -4.56
C HIS A 9 -6.42 -3.05 -5.12
N ILE A 10 -6.32 -2.08 -4.22
CA ILE A 10 -6.15 -0.67 -4.53
C ILE A 10 -4.70 -0.30 -4.33
N ILE A 11 -4.07 0.30 -5.34
CA ILE A 11 -2.70 0.78 -5.24
C ILE A 11 -2.69 2.20 -4.69
N TYR A 12 -1.89 2.41 -3.65
CA TYR A 12 -1.62 3.72 -3.08
C TYR A 12 -0.13 4.05 -3.22
N SER A 13 0.20 4.80 -4.27
CA SER A 13 1.57 5.27 -4.49
C SER A 13 1.93 6.37 -3.51
N ILE A 14 3.03 6.20 -2.78
CA ILE A 14 3.64 7.23 -1.93
C ILE A 14 5.02 7.65 -2.43
N ALA A 15 5.37 7.22 -3.65
CA ALA A 15 6.65 7.49 -4.29
C ALA A 15 6.95 8.99 -4.29
N VAL A 16 8.22 9.33 -4.08
CA VAL A 16 8.71 10.70 -4.24
C VAL A 16 9.37 10.84 -5.60
N SER A 17 8.83 11.72 -6.43
CA SER A 17 9.37 12.00 -7.76
C SER A 17 10.70 12.76 -7.63
N SER A 18 11.78 12.00 -7.73
CA SER A 18 13.16 12.41 -7.99
C SER A 18 14.01 12.99 -6.82
N PRO A 19 15.29 12.57 -6.72
CA PRO A 19 16.28 13.07 -5.76
C PRO A 19 16.99 14.37 -6.20
N ILE A 20 16.51 15.08 -7.23
CA ILE A 20 17.30 16.08 -7.98
C ILE A 20 17.20 17.51 -7.44
N SER A 21 16.29 17.84 -6.51
CA SER A 21 16.16 19.22 -5.98
C SER A 21 16.27 19.34 -4.46
N SER A 22 15.72 18.40 -3.69
CA SER A 22 15.82 18.38 -2.22
C SER A 22 15.30 17.06 -1.64
N PRO A 23 15.81 16.60 -0.48
CA PRO A 23 15.23 15.46 0.22
C PRO A 23 13.80 15.78 0.65
N ILE A 24 12.91 14.77 0.60
CA ILE A 24 11.57 14.91 1.16
C ILE A 24 11.63 15.11 2.67
N THR A 25 10.81 16.00 3.19
CA THR A 25 10.68 16.32 4.61
C THR A 25 9.36 15.81 5.20
N PRO A 26 9.27 15.56 6.52
CA PRO A 26 8.02 15.12 7.16
C PRO A 26 6.85 16.12 7.03
N SER A 27 7.12 17.38 6.69
CA SER A 27 6.10 18.40 6.45
C SER A 27 5.39 18.22 5.10
N GLU A 28 5.96 17.46 4.17
CA GLU A 28 5.35 17.20 2.87
C GLU A 28 4.21 16.19 2.97
N PRO A 29 2.99 16.54 2.51
CA PRO A 29 1.82 15.72 2.72
C PRO A 29 1.90 14.40 1.94
N LEU A 30 1.19 13.40 2.43
CA LEU A 30 0.90 12.20 1.66
C LEU A 30 -0.06 12.52 0.50
N PRO A 31 0.00 11.79 -0.62
CA PRO A 31 -0.97 11.93 -1.70
C PRO A 31 -2.42 11.77 -1.21
N PRO A 32 -3.42 12.35 -1.90
CA PRO A 32 -4.83 12.10 -1.59
C PRO A 32 -5.11 10.59 -1.63
N LEU A 33 -6.00 10.11 -0.76
CA LEU A 33 -6.39 8.71 -0.81
C LEU A 33 -7.19 8.46 -2.10
N PRO A 34 -6.97 7.33 -2.79
CA PRO A 34 -7.88 6.89 -3.84
C PRO A 34 -9.25 6.53 -3.25
N ASP A 35 -10.23 6.26 -4.11
CA ASP A 35 -11.47 5.62 -3.66
C ASP A 35 -11.14 4.21 -3.15
N ILE A 36 -11.45 3.95 -1.88
CA ILE A 36 -11.16 2.67 -1.20
C ILE A 36 -12.50 1.99 -0.91
N PRO A 37 -12.91 1.00 -1.74
CA PRO A 37 -14.07 0.18 -1.44
C PRO A 37 -13.94 -0.50 -0.07
N ARG A 38 -15.04 -0.58 0.67
CA ARG A 38 -15.05 -1.29 1.96
C ARG A 38 -14.64 -2.75 1.75
N GLY A 39 -13.75 -3.24 2.60
CA GLY A 39 -13.28 -4.63 2.52
C GLY A 39 -12.14 -4.86 1.54
N SER A 40 -11.70 -3.83 0.79
CA SER A 40 -10.57 -3.97 -0.14
C SER A 40 -9.23 -4.15 0.59
N LEU A 41 -8.28 -4.74 -0.13
CA LEU A 41 -6.87 -4.72 0.22
C LEU A 41 -6.23 -3.46 -0.37
N VAL A 42 -5.58 -2.63 0.45
CA VAL A 42 -4.79 -1.50 -0.04
C VAL A 42 -3.32 -1.88 -0.04
N ILE A 43 -2.66 -1.72 -1.18
CA ILE A 43 -1.23 -1.98 -1.35
C ILE A 43 -0.52 -0.63 -1.47
N VAL A 44 0.33 -0.34 -0.49
CA VAL A 44 1.17 0.86 -0.48
C VAL A 44 2.47 0.55 -1.20
N GLU A 45 2.81 1.37 -2.19
CA GLU A 45 4.02 1.22 -2.98
C GLU A 45 4.75 2.56 -3.15
N GLY A 46 6.00 2.50 -3.58
CA GLY A 46 6.75 3.67 -4.02
C GLY A 46 8.06 3.86 -3.25
N ARG A 47 9.09 4.37 -3.92
CA ARG A 47 10.35 4.71 -3.26
C ARG A 47 10.13 5.89 -2.32
N ALA A 48 10.13 5.63 -1.02
CA ALA A 48 9.90 6.63 0.02
C ALA A 48 10.64 6.27 1.32
N PRO A 49 10.94 7.26 2.19
CA PRO A 49 11.48 6.98 3.52
C PRO A 49 10.52 6.16 4.40
N ILE A 50 11.07 5.36 5.33
CA ILE A 50 10.30 4.50 6.24
C ILE A 50 9.23 5.28 7.02
N TRP A 51 9.54 6.49 7.48
CA TRP A 51 8.59 7.32 8.21
C TRP A 51 7.35 7.68 7.36
N ARG A 52 7.48 7.78 6.03
CA ARG A 52 6.37 8.08 5.11
C ARG A 52 5.44 6.87 4.95
N TYR A 53 6.02 5.66 4.92
CA TYR A 53 5.25 4.42 5.04
C TYR A 53 4.48 4.35 6.37
N GLY A 54 5.12 4.71 7.49
CA GLY A 54 4.45 4.78 8.79
C GLY A 54 3.27 5.76 8.82
N MET A 55 3.42 6.94 8.23
CA MET A 55 2.33 7.91 8.08
C MET A 55 1.22 7.37 7.17
N ALA A 56 1.57 6.70 6.06
CA ALA A 56 0.60 6.10 5.14
C ALA A 56 -0.21 5.02 5.83
N LEU A 57 0.44 4.13 6.60
CA LEU A 57 -0.22 3.11 7.41
C LEU A 57 -1.20 3.74 8.39
N HIS A 58 -0.76 4.76 9.15
CA HIS A 58 -1.64 5.43 10.11
C HIS A 58 -2.87 6.06 9.43
N LYS A 59 -2.68 6.74 8.31
CA LYS A 59 -3.77 7.35 7.53
C LYS A 59 -4.75 6.30 6.98
N LEU A 60 -4.23 5.20 6.44
CA LEU A 60 -5.02 4.11 5.86
C LEU A 60 -5.71 3.24 6.91
N HIS A 61 -5.19 3.15 8.13
CA HIS A 61 -5.78 2.34 9.20
C HIS A 61 -7.18 2.81 9.60
N ALA A 62 -7.49 4.10 9.39
CA ALA A 62 -8.81 4.68 9.61
C ALA A 62 -9.73 4.61 8.36
N SER A 63 -9.27 4.01 7.26
CA SER A 63 -10.03 3.89 6.01
C SER A 63 -10.97 2.65 6.01
N PRO A 64 -11.85 2.50 5.00
CA PRO A 64 -12.70 1.32 4.85
C PRO A 64 -11.97 0.02 4.45
N ALA A 65 -10.66 0.05 4.24
CA ALA A 65 -9.87 -1.11 3.84
C ALA A 65 -9.96 -2.25 4.87
N ALA A 66 -10.06 -3.50 4.41
CA ALA A 66 -9.97 -4.68 5.27
C ALA A 66 -8.53 -4.93 5.74
N ALA A 67 -7.57 -4.67 4.86
CA ALA A 67 -6.16 -4.92 5.07
C ALA A 67 -5.29 -3.91 4.34
N ILE A 68 -4.09 -3.70 4.86
CA ILE A 68 -3.06 -2.85 4.29
C ILE A 68 -1.81 -3.71 4.11
N ALA A 69 -1.24 -3.67 2.91
CA ALA A 69 0.01 -4.33 2.59
C ALA A 69 1.04 -3.33 2.08
N PHE A 70 2.31 -3.60 2.33
CA PHE A 70 3.42 -2.85 1.74
C PHE A 70 4.06 -3.69 0.64
N TYR A 71 4.24 -3.08 -0.53
CA TYR A 71 4.88 -3.73 -1.66
C TYR A 71 6.39 -3.79 -1.47
N ASP A 72 6.93 -5.01 -1.50
CA ASP A 72 8.35 -5.30 -1.61
C ASP A 72 8.60 -5.98 -2.97
N PRO A 73 9.39 -5.38 -3.88
CA PRO A 73 9.63 -5.95 -5.21
C PRO A 73 10.24 -7.36 -5.22
N LEU A 74 10.82 -7.83 -4.11
CA LEU A 74 11.40 -9.18 -4.00
C LEU A 74 10.40 -10.22 -3.46
N LEU A 75 9.29 -9.79 -2.86
CA LEU A 75 8.33 -10.68 -2.20
C LEU A 75 6.91 -10.59 -2.79
N GLY A 76 6.48 -9.40 -3.23
CA GLY A 76 5.08 -9.07 -3.47
C GLY A 76 4.55 -8.10 -2.41
N ALA A 77 3.25 -8.08 -2.17
CA ALA A 77 2.65 -7.19 -1.17
C ALA A 77 2.50 -7.90 0.19
N VAL A 78 3.25 -7.47 1.19
CA VAL A 78 3.24 -8.05 2.54
C VAL A 78 2.19 -7.34 3.39
N VAL A 79 1.20 -8.07 3.90
CA VAL A 79 0.15 -7.53 4.79
C VAL A 79 0.78 -7.08 6.11
N VAL A 80 0.61 -5.80 6.45
CA VAL A 80 1.19 -5.19 7.67
C VAL A 80 0.14 -4.83 8.71
N ALA A 81 -1.13 -4.70 8.32
CA ALA A 81 -2.25 -4.47 9.24
C ALA A 81 -3.56 -5.00 8.64
N THR A 82 -4.45 -5.51 9.48
CA THR A 82 -5.77 -5.97 9.05
C THR A 82 -6.79 -5.93 10.19
N HIS A 83 -8.06 -5.72 9.82
CA HIS A 83 -9.24 -5.92 10.68
C HIS A 83 -10.14 -7.06 10.15
N SER A 84 -9.67 -7.79 9.14
CA SER A 84 -10.39 -8.91 8.53
C SER A 84 -9.88 -10.24 9.08
N GLN A 85 -10.75 -11.26 9.06
CA GLN A 85 -10.38 -12.64 9.37
C GLN A 85 -9.80 -13.38 8.16
N GLU A 86 -9.89 -12.79 6.96
CA GLU A 86 -9.40 -13.36 5.70
C GLU A 86 -7.91 -13.12 5.48
N TRP A 87 -7.36 -12.05 6.08
CA TRP A 87 -5.96 -11.65 5.92
C TRP A 87 -5.19 -11.86 7.22
N GLN A 88 -3.89 -12.10 7.11
CA GLN A 88 -3.01 -12.25 8.26
C GLN A 88 -1.79 -11.32 8.12
N VAL A 89 -1.35 -10.71 9.23
CA VAL A 89 -0.10 -9.93 9.23
C VAL A 89 1.06 -10.86 8.87
N GLY A 90 1.90 -10.42 7.94
CA GLY A 90 3.00 -11.20 7.37
C GLY A 90 2.60 -12.08 6.17
N GLN A 91 1.31 -12.18 5.85
CA GLN A 91 0.86 -12.82 4.61
C GLN A 91 1.43 -12.07 3.41
N VAL A 92 2.00 -12.81 2.46
CA VAL A 92 2.48 -12.27 1.20
C VAL A 92 1.41 -12.49 0.13
N VAL A 93 0.95 -11.40 -0.47
CA VAL A 93 0.06 -11.40 -1.63
C VAL A 93 0.93 -11.39 -2.88
N ASP A 94 0.81 -12.45 -3.69
CA ASP A 94 1.53 -12.60 -4.95
C ASP A 94 0.99 -11.61 -5.98
N VAL A 95 1.67 -10.48 -6.11
CA VAL A 95 1.35 -9.41 -7.04
C VAL A 95 2.66 -8.84 -7.58
N THR A 96 2.66 -8.50 -8.86
CA THR A 96 3.76 -7.76 -9.49
C THR A 96 3.22 -6.42 -9.96
N LEU A 97 3.71 -5.33 -9.38
CA LEU A 97 3.35 -3.98 -9.83
C LEU A 97 4.28 -3.54 -10.96
N PRO A 98 3.76 -2.89 -12.02
CA PRO A 98 4.60 -2.36 -13.08
C PRO A 98 5.53 -1.30 -12.50
N VAL A 99 6.83 -1.43 -12.78
CA VAL A 99 7.81 -0.42 -12.41
C VAL A 99 7.62 0.77 -13.35
N GLU A 100 7.12 1.90 -12.83
CA GLU A 100 7.17 3.15 -13.59
C GLU A 100 8.64 3.50 -13.88
N LYS A 101 8.95 3.71 -15.17
CA LYS A 101 10.30 3.88 -15.71
C LYS A 101 10.79 5.33 -15.57
#